data_AF-C0DW59-F1
#
_entry.id   AF-C0DW59-F1
#
_cell.length_a   1.000
_cell.length_b   1.000
_cell.length_c   1.000
_cell.angle_alpha   90.00
_cell.angle_beta   90.00
_cell.angle_gamma   90.00
#
_symmetry.space_group_name_H-M   'P 1'
#
loop_
_entity.id
_entity.type
_entity.pdbx_description
1 polymer ?
#
loop_
_entity_poly.entity_id
_entity_poly.type
_entity_poly.pdbx_seq_one_letter_code
_entity_poly.pdbx_strand_id
1 'polypeptide(L)'
;MAGSFSCGLGFWNIDSLPEFRKDLPKYKSKIHELDRIQIIEGADLKVILPVLWEEVLQQHPSTHLRFYLYRDFDVDWIADFPGLQNLSLEVSVGNINNLEKLAKFENLHTLALKANKGFGSLDFLNGVNPNLQNLYLDSETKSAKSDLSVLTRFQHLKTLYLQKLEKNLDKALPELQELEALVLRSISKPKSLDFVAGLNNLQYLTLQLCGFENIDAAAQLPMLKYLQLWRLPKLKNLDFVSQMQNLQFLFVETLNGITRFPQVAGLQKLRRVKITSCKNLFNFSEVAHSRSIREFAIQNAMQLDLNIYLPLIENRHIAQLGIGHEKVATQNAMRALAQQHGCEQIVVYMYPEFEPFVFED
;
A
#
# COMPACT_ATOMS: atom_id res chain seq x y z
N MET A 1 -0.49 3.07 -4.84
CA MET A 1 0.50 1.97 -4.84
C MET A 1 0.38 1.16 -3.55
N ALA A 2 -0.75 0.47 -3.33
CA ALA A 2 -0.93 -0.36 -2.13
C ALA A 2 -1.64 -1.66 -2.52
N GLY A 3 -0.88 -2.77 -2.61
CA GLY A 3 -1.43 -4.11 -2.76
C GLY A 3 -0.64 -5.07 -3.66
N SER A 4 0.18 -4.58 -4.58
CA SER A 4 1.10 -5.39 -5.38
C SER A 4 2.51 -4.80 -5.27
N PHE A 5 3.51 -5.65 -5.05
CA PHE A 5 4.94 -5.30 -5.02
C PHE A 5 5.49 -4.87 -6.39
N SER A 6 4.68 -4.23 -7.23
CA SER A 6 4.99 -3.99 -8.64
C SER A 6 5.11 -2.50 -8.91
N CYS A 7 6.29 -2.04 -9.33
CA CYS A 7 6.38 -0.83 -10.13
C CYS A 7 5.72 -1.14 -11.50
N GLY A 8 5.05 -0.17 -12.12
CA GLY A 8 4.25 -0.36 -13.34
C GLY A 8 5.00 -0.75 -14.62
N LEU A 9 6.20 -1.35 -14.52
CA LEU A 9 6.94 -1.94 -15.64
C LEU A 9 6.54 -3.42 -15.84
N GLY A 10 6.90 -3.97 -17.00
CA GLY A 10 6.72 -5.38 -17.30
C GLY A 10 7.56 -6.31 -16.41
N PHE A 11 7.24 -7.60 -16.38
CA PHE A 11 8.01 -8.61 -15.66
C PHE A 11 8.24 -9.83 -16.54
N TRP A 12 9.33 -10.57 -16.27
CA TRP A 12 9.58 -11.87 -16.90
C TRP A 12 9.02 -12.97 -16.02
N ASN A 13 8.01 -13.69 -16.53
CA ASN A 13 7.45 -14.86 -15.86
C ASN A 13 8.20 -16.13 -16.29
N ILE A 14 8.58 -16.97 -15.32
CA ILE A 14 9.23 -18.26 -15.53
C ILE A 14 8.37 -19.33 -14.87
N ASP A 15 7.78 -20.20 -15.68
CA ASP A 15 6.87 -21.28 -15.25
C ASP A 15 7.32 -22.68 -15.69
N SER A 16 8.27 -22.75 -16.63
CA SER A 16 8.81 -24.01 -17.13
C SER A 16 10.23 -23.85 -17.70
N LEU A 17 10.98 -24.95 -17.74
CA LEU A 17 12.34 -24.97 -18.29
C LEU A 17 12.39 -24.70 -19.82
N PRO A 18 11.49 -25.24 -20.66
CA PRO A 18 11.51 -24.94 -22.10
C PRO A 18 11.26 -23.46 -22.41
N GLU A 19 10.28 -22.85 -21.74
CA GLU A 19 9.98 -21.43 -21.91
C GLU A 19 11.13 -20.56 -21.39
N PHE A 20 11.69 -20.88 -20.22
CA PHE A 20 12.87 -20.20 -19.69
C PHE A 20 14.02 -20.17 -20.71
N ARG A 21 14.38 -21.32 -21.30
CA ARG A 21 15.48 -21.40 -22.29
C ARG A 21 15.20 -20.59 -23.54
N LYS A 22 13.96 -20.59 -24.02
CA LYS A 22 13.53 -19.83 -25.20
C LYS A 22 13.59 -18.32 -24.94
N ASP A 23 13.17 -17.91 -23.75
CA ASP A 23 12.97 -16.51 -23.40
C ASP A 23 14.22 -15.84 -22.82
N LEU A 24 15.18 -16.63 -22.31
CA LEU A 24 16.40 -16.14 -21.69
C LEU A 24 17.17 -15.12 -22.55
N PRO A 25 17.46 -15.36 -23.86
CA PRO A 25 18.19 -14.38 -24.66
C PRO A 25 17.45 -13.04 -24.77
N LYS A 26 16.11 -13.08 -24.90
CA LYS A 26 15.25 -11.90 -25.01
C LYS A 26 15.28 -11.09 -23.71
N TYR A 27 14.97 -11.71 -22.57
CA TYR A 27 14.85 -10.97 -21.31
C TYR A 27 16.20 -10.58 -20.71
N LYS A 28 17.26 -11.36 -20.95
CA LYS A 28 18.63 -10.94 -20.61
C LYS A 28 18.96 -9.59 -21.24
N SER A 29 18.64 -9.39 -22.52
CA SER A 29 18.89 -8.11 -23.22
C SER A 29 18.02 -6.94 -22.74
N LYS A 30 16.88 -7.24 -22.10
CA LYS A 30 15.85 -6.27 -21.69
C LYS A 30 15.70 -6.15 -20.17
N ILE A 31 16.65 -6.69 -19.41
CA ILE A 31 16.52 -6.78 -17.94
C ILE A 31 16.30 -5.41 -17.27
N HIS A 32 16.87 -4.35 -17.85
CA HIS A 32 16.72 -2.97 -17.41
C HIS A 32 15.32 -2.36 -17.69
N GLU A 33 14.53 -2.99 -18.57
CA GLU A 33 13.14 -2.61 -18.85
C GLU A 33 12.14 -3.29 -17.87
N LEU A 34 12.61 -4.24 -17.05
CA LEU A 34 11.77 -5.05 -16.17
C LEU A 34 11.76 -4.53 -14.74
N ASP A 35 10.60 -4.60 -14.09
CA ASP A 35 10.46 -4.42 -12.64
C ASP A 35 11.02 -5.61 -11.86
N ARG A 36 10.76 -6.83 -12.37
CA ARG A 36 11.13 -8.08 -11.68
C ARG A 36 11.25 -9.28 -12.62
N ILE A 37 11.90 -10.31 -12.11
CA ILE A 37 11.78 -11.69 -12.58
C ILE A 37 10.88 -12.44 -11.61
N GLN A 38 9.88 -13.14 -12.14
CA GLN A 38 8.91 -13.87 -11.35
C GLN A 38 8.97 -15.36 -11.71
N ILE A 39 9.19 -16.19 -10.70
CA ILE A 39 9.12 -17.64 -10.82
C ILE A 39 7.80 -18.12 -10.21
N ILE A 40 7.04 -18.88 -10.98
CA ILE A 40 5.77 -19.48 -10.56
C ILE A 40 5.84 -21.00 -10.53
N GLU A 41 4.72 -21.63 -10.19
CA GLU A 41 4.60 -23.09 -10.08
C GLU A 41 4.95 -23.80 -11.40
N GLY A 42 5.60 -24.97 -11.31
CA GLY A 42 6.03 -25.77 -12.48
C GLY A 42 7.50 -25.60 -12.87
N ALA A 43 8.18 -24.55 -12.39
CA ALA A 43 9.60 -24.33 -12.64
C ALA A 43 10.49 -25.34 -11.88
N ASP A 44 11.41 -25.99 -12.59
CA ASP A 44 12.49 -26.79 -11.99
C ASP A 44 13.60 -25.86 -11.49
N LEU A 45 13.46 -25.43 -10.24
CA LEU A 45 14.36 -24.47 -9.58
C LEU A 45 15.81 -24.95 -9.55
N LYS A 46 16.06 -26.26 -9.46
CA LYS A 46 17.42 -26.81 -9.40
C LYS A 46 18.18 -26.58 -10.70
N VAL A 47 17.47 -26.57 -11.82
CA VAL A 47 18.05 -26.34 -13.15
C VAL A 47 18.01 -24.86 -13.53
N ILE A 48 16.92 -24.16 -13.21
CA ILE A 48 16.71 -22.77 -13.63
C ILE A 48 17.57 -21.80 -12.83
N LEU A 49 17.66 -21.96 -11.50
CA LEU A 49 18.31 -20.95 -10.66
C LEU A 49 19.82 -20.78 -10.94
N PRO A 50 20.63 -21.85 -11.12
CA PRO A 50 22.05 -21.66 -11.44
C PRO A 50 22.26 -20.91 -12.75
N VAL A 51 21.48 -21.22 -13.79
CA VAL A 51 21.57 -20.53 -15.09
C VAL A 51 21.09 -19.09 -14.98
N LEU A 52 19.94 -18.87 -14.32
CA LEU A 52 19.40 -17.52 -14.12
C LEU A 52 20.37 -16.65 -13.31
N TRP A 53 21.05 -17.24 -12.33
CA TRP A 53 22.07 -16.57 -11.55
C TRP A 53 23.26 -16.15 -12.42
N GLU A 54 23.91 -17.11 -13.08
CA GLU A 54 25.13 -16.88 -13.88
C GLU A 54 24.88 -15.92 -15.06
N GLU A 55 23.75 -16.11 -15.76
CA GLU A 55 23.46 -15.37 -16.99
C GLU A 55 22.82 -14.00 -16.76
N VAL A 56 22.20 -13.77 -15.60
CA VAL A 56 21.39 -12.54 -15.36
C VAL A 56 21.67 -11.93 -14.00
N LEU A 57 21.35 -12.62 -12.91
CA LEU A 57 21.28 -11.98 -11.58
C LEU A 57 22.65 -11.60 -11.03
N GLN A 58 23.71 -12.30 -11.40
CA GLN A 58 25.08 -11.95 -10.97
C GLN A 58 25.54 -10.61 -11.55
N GLN A 59 25.10 -10.27 -12.77
CA GLN A 59 25.42 -8.99 -13.43
C GLN A 59 24.40 -7.90 -13.11
N HIS A 60 23.19 -8.29 -12.70
CA HIS A 60 22.09 -7.39 -12.36
C HIS A 60 21.51 -7.70 -10.96
N PRO A 61 22.32 -7.60 -9.89
CA PRO A 61 21.92 -8.02 -8.53
C PRO A 61 20.78 -7.21 -7.94
N SER A 62 20.53 -6.00 -8.48
CA SER A 62 19.40 -5.13 -8.13
C SER A 62 18.07 -5.59 -8.73
N THR A 63 18.07 -6.55 -9.64
CA THR A 63 16.83 -7.10 -10.20
C THR A 63 16.01 -7.76 -9.10
N HIS A 64 14.72 -7.42 -9.00
CA HIS A 64 13.84 -8.04 -8.03
C HIS A 64 13.51 -9.48 -8.43
N LEU A 65 13.87 -10.45 -7.60
CA LEU A 65 13.53 -11.85 -7.79
C LEU A 65 12.32 -12.22 -6.93
N ARG A 66 11.22 -12.62 -7.57
CA ARG A 66 9.98 -12.99 -6.91
C ARG A 66 9.65 -14.47 -7.12
N PHE A 67 9.42 -15.19 -6.04
CA PHE A 67 8.83 -16.52 -6.04
C PHE A 67 7.37 -16.40 -5.64
N TYR A 68 6.46 -16.81 -6.54
CA TYR A 68 5.02 -16.81 -6.30
C TYR A 68 4.49 -18.24 -6.48
N LEU A 69 4.42 -18.98 -5.37
CA LEU A 69 4.26 -20.44 -5.38
C LEU A 69 3.05 -20.89 -4.56
N TYR A 70 2.51 -22.06 -4.93
CA TYR A 70 1.41 -22.73 -4.22
C TYR A 70 1.90 -23.93 -3.39
N ARG A 71 3.22 -24.07 -3.21
CA ARG A 71 3.89 -25.12 -2.44
C ARG A 71 4.84 -24.54 -1.39
N ASP A 72 5.45 -25.41 -0.61
CA ASP A 72 6.53 -25.03 0.30
C ASP A 72 7.73 -24.47 -0.48
N PHE A 73 8.41 -23.50 0.10
CA PHE A 73 9.66 -22.96 -0.40
C PHE A 73 10.73 -23.09 0.68
N ASP A 74 11.85 -23.71 0.36
CA ASP A 74 13.01 -23.78 1.25
C ASP A 74 14.01 -22.70 0.83
N VAL A 75 14.34 -21.78 1.75
CA VAL A 75 15.32 -20.72 1.48
C VAL A 75 16.69 -21.29 1.10
N ASP A 76 17.00 -22.54 1.46
CA ASP A 76 18.22 -23.21 1.03
C ASP A 76 18.35 -23.31 -0.49
N TRP A 77 17.24 -23.37 -1.23
CA TRP A 77 17.27 -23.48 -2.69
C TRP A 77 17.88 -22.26 -3.37
N ILE A 78 17.94 -21.12 -2.67
CA ILE A 78 18.55 -19.88 -3.16
C ILE A 78 19.77 -19.45 -2.34
N ALA A 79 20.16 -20.24 -1.33
CA ALA A 79 21.20 -19.87 -0.38
C ALA A 79 22.60 -19.74 -0.99
N ASP A 80 22.84 -20.32 -2.16
CA ASP A 80 24.10 -20.24 -2.91
C ASP A 80 24.19 -18.99 -3.80
N PHE A 81 23.20 -18.10 -3.75
CA PHE A 81 23.13 -16.85 -4.50
C PHE A 81 23.15 -15.61 -3.59
N PRO A 82 24.20 -15.42 -2.76
CA PRO A 82 24.20 -14.45 -1.67
C PRO A 82 24.17 -12.97 -2.13
N GLY A 83 24.46 -12.70 -3.40
CA GLY A 83 24.52 -11.34 -3.94
C GLY A 83 23.16 -10.71 -4.28
N LEU A 84 22.04 -11.42 -4.05
CA LEU A 84 20.69 -10.88 -4.28
C LEU A 84 20.43 -9.64 -3.42
N GLN A 85 19.87 -8.59 -4.04
CA GLN A 85 19.52 -7.35 -3.34
C GLN A 85 18.03 -7.21 -3.07
N ASN A 86 17.18 -7.82 -3.89
CA ASN A 86 15.73 -7.64 -3.84
C ASN A 86 15.01 -9.00 -4.00
N LEU A 87 14.32 -9.45 -2.94
CA LEU A 87 13.73 -10.79 -2.87
C LEU A 87 12.27 -10.74 -2.39
N SER A 88 11.39 -11.43 -3.11
CA SER A 88 10.03 -11.78 -2.65
C SER A 88 9.87 -13.29 -2.57
N LEU A 89 9.43 -13.80 -1.41
CA LEU A 89 9.00 -15.18 -1.22
C LEU A 89 7.52 -15.19 -0.84
N GLU A 90 6.66 -15.61 -1.77
CA GLU A 90 5.21 -15.64 -1.57
C GLU A 90 4.66 -17.05 -1.75
N VAL A 91 4.25 -17.66 -0.63
CA VAL A 91 3.68 -19.01 -0.61
C VAL A 91 2.22 -18.97 -0.16
N SER A 92 1.32 -19.41 -1.05
CA SER A 92 -0.14 -19.29 -0.81
C SER A 92 -0.72 -20.47 -0.01
N VAL A 93 -0.15 -21.67 -0.12
CA VAL A 93 -0.64 -22.87 0.61
C VAL A 93 0.48 -23.49 1.47
N GLY A 94 1.71 -23.41 0.99
CA GLY A 94 2.89 -23.94 1.68
C GLY A 94 3.46 -23.03 2.77
N ASN A 95 4.63 -23.44 3.26
CA ASN A 95 5.47 -22.74 4.23
C ASN A 95 6.75 -22.21 3.58
N ILE A 96 7.34 -21.19 4.20
CA ILE A 96 8.71 -20.80 3.91
C ILE A 96 9.59 -21.45 4.98
N ASN A 97 10.37 -22.45 4.59
CA ASN A 97 11.25 -23.21 5.46
C ASN A 97 12.65 -22.58 5.47
N ASN A 98 13.38 -22.81 6.57
CA ASN A 98 14.76 -22.37 6.73
C ASN A 98 15.00 -20.86 6.58
N LEU A 99 14.08 -20.04 7.08
CA LEU A 99 14.15 -18.58 7.04
C LEU A 99 15.45 -18.02 7.65
N GLU A 100 16.09 -18.72 8.58
CA GLU A 100 17.39 -18.34 9.13
C GLU A 100 18.50 -18.23 8.07
N LYS A 101 18.38 -18.95 6.94
CA LYS A 101 19.33 -18.87 5.82
C LYS A 101 19.24 -17.54 5.07
N LEU A 102 18.23 -16.72 5.32
CA LEU A 102 18.18 -15.34 4.82
C LEU A 102 19.39 -14.51 5.30
N ALA A 103 20.07 -14.93 6.37
CA ALA A 103 21.31 -14.32 6.84
C ALA A 103 22.46 -14.37 5.83
N LYS A 104 22.40 -15.24 4.82
CA LYS A 104 23.42 -15.33 3.76
C LYS A 104 23.34 -14.19 2.73
N PHE A 105 22.21 -13.48 2.64
CA PHE A 105 22.02 -12.39 1.67
C PHE A 105 22.47 -11.06 2.27
N GLU A 106 23.77 -10.87 2.38
CA GLU A 106 24.38 -9.71 3.05
C GLU A 106 24.09 -8.37 2.32
N ASN A 107 23.76 -8.43 1.03
CA ASN A 107 23.45 -7.25 0.20
C ASN A 107 21.95 -6.99 0.06
N LEU A 108 21.10 -7.64 0.85
CA LEU A 108 19.65 -7.52 0.71
C LEU A 108 19.17 -6.12 1.14
N HIS A 109 18.49 -5.42 0.23
CA HIS A 109 17.87 -4.10 0.44
C HIS A 109 16.35 -4.20 0.54
N THR A 110 15.75 -5.13 -0.20
CA THR A 110 14.30 -5.39 -0.17
C THR A 110 14.02 -6.84 0.16
N LEU A 111 13.18 -7.06 1.16
CA LEU A 111 12.67 -8.38 1.53
C LEU A 111 11.15 -8.32 1.64
N ALA A 112 10.46 -9.14 0.86
CA ALA A 112 9.03 -9.36 0.98
C ALA A 112 8.74 -10.84 1.24
N LEU A 113 8.01 -11.11 2.31
CA LEU A 113 7.62 -12.45 2.70
C LEU A 113 6.11 -12.51 2.82
N LYS A 114 5.49 -13.50 2.18
CA LYS A 114 4.08 -13.85 2.39
C LYS A 114 3.95 -15.30 2.82
N ALA A 115 3.40 -15.50 4.01
CA ALA A 115 3.19 -16.82 4.60
C ALA A 115 1.73 -17.02 5.02
N ASN A 116 1.07 -18.01 4.41
CA ASN A 116 -0.32 -18.32 4.73
C ASN A 116 -0.49 -18.90 6.14
N LYS A 117 0.45 -19.74 6.61
CA LYS A 117 0.43 -20.29 7.98
C LYS A 117 1.08 -19.38 9.02
N GLY A 118 1.60 -18.23 8.58
CA GLY A 118 2.36 -17.27 9.38
C GLY A 118 3.81 -17.67 9.62
N PHE A 119 4.56 -16.76 10.24
CA PHE A 119 6.02 -16.88 10.38
C PHE A 119 6.48 -17.60 11.65
N GLY A 120 5.58 -17.83 12.62
CA GLY A 120 5.99 -18.28 13.95
C GLY A 120 6.77 -17.20 14.68
N SER A 121 8.02 -17.47 15.07
CA SER A 121 8.92 -16.44 15.61
C SER A 121 9.54 -15.62 14.49
N LEU A 122 9.79 -14.33 14.74
CA LEU A 122 10.50 -13.46 13.79
C LEU A 122 12.03 -13.44 14.02
N ASP A 123 12.56 -14.33 14.88
CA ASP A 123 13.98 -14.34 15.25
C ASP A 123 14.94 -14.52 14.07
N PHE A 124 14.49 -15.10 12.96
CA PHE A 124 15.29 -15.21 11.73
C PHE A 124 15.73 -13.84 11.19
N LEU A 125 14.96 -12.77 11.48
CA LEU A 125 15.30 -11.41 11.10
C LEU A 125 16.55 -10.87 11.81
N ASN A 126 16.98 -11.49 12.92
CA ASN A 126 18.23 -11.09 13.59
C ASN A 126 19.47 -11.27 12.71
N GLY A 127 19.44 -12.25 11.79
CA GLY A 127 20.54 -12.52 10.86
C GLY A 127 20.44 -11.77 9.52
N VAL A 128 19.28 -11.21 9.17
CA VAL A 128 19.08 -10.48 7.91
C VAL A 128 19.92 -9.19 7.90
N ASN A 129 20.35 -8.73 6.73
CA ASN A 129 21.09 -7.46 6.56
C ASN A 129 20.43 -6.32 7.35
N PRO A 130 21.11 -5.68 8.33
CA PRO A 130 20.53 -4.58 9.12
C PRO A 130 20.28 -3.31 8.30
N ASN A 131 20.90 -3.16 7.13
CA ASN A 131 20.73 -2.02 6.22
C ASN A 131 19.55 -2.18 5.25
N LEU A 132 18.61 -3.08 5.57
CA LEU A 132 17.40 -3.29 4.78
C LEU A 132 16.61 -1.97 4.66
N GLN A 133 16.18 -1.63 3.46
CA GLN A 133 15.42 -0.40 3.17
C GLN A 133 13.92 -0.67 3.05
N ASN A 134 13.54 -1.85 2.53
CA ASN A 134 12.14 -2.20 2.32
C ASN A 134 11.83 -3.57 2.91
N LEU A 135 10.85 -3.62 3.82
CA LEU A 135 10.42 -4.85 4.47
C LEU A 135 8.91 -5.01 4.35
N TYR A 136 8.49 -6.15 3.82
CA TYR A 136 7.08 -6.50 3.72
C TYR A 136 6.84 -7.86 4.35
N LEU A 137 6.04 -7.89 5.41
CA LEU A 137 5.66 -9.12 6.10
C LEU A 137 4.14 -9.31 6.02
N ASP A 138 3.73 -10.17 5.10
CA ASP A 138 2.35 -10.57 4.90
C ASP A 138 2.09 -11.93 5.57
N SER A 139 1.38 -11.88 6.70
CA SER A 139 0.91 -13.09 7.36
C SER A 139 -0.61 -13.22 7.24
N GLU A 140 -1.09 -14.42 6.94
CA GLU A 140 -2.53 -14.71 6.97
C GLU A 140 -3.03 -15.18 8.35
N THR A 141 -2.14 -15.38 9.31
CA THR A 141 -2.49 -15.76 10.69
C THR A 141 -1.87 -14.80 11.70
N LYS A 142 -2.56 -14.58 12.84
CA LYS A 142 -1.97 -13.87 13.97
C LYS A 142 -1.17 -14.83 14.82
N SER A 143 -0.05 -14.37 15.38
CA SER A 143 0.79 -15.18 16.26
C SER A 143 1.39 -14.33 17.38
N ALA A 144 1.26 -14.79 18.63
CA ALA A 144 1.91 -14.18 19.78
C ALA A 144 3.44 -14.40 19.80
N LYS A 145 3.95 -15.28 18.92
CA LYS A 145 5.39 -15.50 18.75
C LYS A 145 6.03 -14.48 17.80
N SER A 146 5.24 -13.83 16.95
CA SER A 146 5.78 -12.88 15.97
C SER A 146 6.00 -11.51 16.62
N ASP A 147 7.09 -11.40 17.38
CA ASP A 147 7.48 -10.20 18.13
C ASP A 147 8.17 -9.18 17.21
N LEU A 148 7.61 -7.98 17.10
CA LEU A 148 8.14 -6.93 16.23
C LEU A 148 9.34 -6.19 16.84
N SER A 149 9.75 -6.50 18.08
CA SER A 149 10.93 -5.87 18.68
C SER A 149 12.20 -6.09 17.86
N VAL A 150 12.28 -7.18 17.09
CA VAL A 150 13.40 -7.43 16.16
C VAL A 150 13.51 -6.36 15.07
N LEU A 151 12.45 -5.62 14.76
CA LEU A 151 12.48 -4.60 13.72
C LEU A 151 13.35 -3.40 14.09
N THR A 152 13.58 -3.12 15.38
CA THR A 152 14.34 -1.94 15.84
C THR A 152 15.80 -1.96 15.40
N ARG A 153 16.30 -3.06 14.86
CA ARG A 153 17.65 -3.10 14.26
C ARG A 153 17.73 -2.48 12.86
N PHE A 154 16.61 -2.37 12.13
CA PHE A 154 16.58 -1.88 10.75
C PHE A 154 16.45 -0.35 10.72
N GLN A 155 17.48 0.34 11.18
CA GLN A 155 17.46 1.80 11.35
C GLN A 155 17.36 2.59 10.04
N HIS A 156 17.71 1.96 8.91
CA HIS A 156 17.63 2.53 7.56
C HIS A 156 16.37 2.10 6.79
N LEU A 157 15.37 1.56 7.50
CA LEU A 157 14.14 1.09 6.87
C LEU A 157 13.29 2.28 6.42
N LYS A 158 13.03 2.36 5.12
CA LYS A 158 12.23 3.40 4.46
C LYS A 158 10.79 2.96 4.22
N THR A 159 10.59 1.68 3.90
CA THR A 159 9.26 1.13 3.64
C THR A 159 8.98 -0.07 4.53
N LEU A 160 7.82 -0.04 5.19
CA LEU A 160 7.34 -1.14 6.01
C LEU A 160 5.89 -1.48 5.69
N TYR A 161 5.64 -2.74 5.38
CA TYR A 161 4.31 -3.33 5.29
C TYR A 161 4.16 -4.44 6.33
N LEU A 162 3.10 -4.37 7.13
CA LEU A 162 2.76 -5.40 8.11
C LEU A 162 1.29 -5.81 7.96
N GLN A 163 1.05 -7.11 7.84
CA GLN A 163 -0.29 -7.69 7.90
C GLN A 163 -0.41 -8.68 9.06
N LYS A 164 -1.44 -8.50 9.90
CA LYS A 164 -1.78 -9.39 11.04
C LYS A 164 -0.63 -9.55 12.07
N LEU A 165 0.40 -8.70 12.01
CA LEU A 165 1.54 -8.65 12.94
C LEU A 165 1.41 -7.42 13.83
N GLU A 166 1.19 -7.61 15.14
CA GLU A 166 0.86 -6.50 16.04
C GLU A 166 1.56 -6.52 17.41
N LYS A 167 2.30 -7.59 17.74
CA LYS A 167 2.96 -7.71 19.03
C LYS A 167 4.16 -6.75 19.12
N ASN A 168 4.16 -5.89 20.14
CA ASN A 168 5.15 -4.82 20.35
C ASN A 168 5.26 -3.82 19.18
N LEU A 169 4.22 -3.72 18.34
CA LEU A 169 4.18 -2.77 17.23
C LEU A 169 4.41 -1.33 17.69
N ASP A 170 3.77 -0.96 18.79
CA ASP A 170 3.81 0.36 19.44
C ASP A 170 5.16 0.70 20.07
N LYS A 171 6.02 -0.30 20.29
CA LYS A 171 7.39 -0.11 20.80
C LYS A 171 8.42 -0.13 19.69
N ALA A 172 8.20 -0.94 18.64
CA ALA A 172 9.16 -1.11 17.57
C ALA A 172 9.11 0.04 16.55
N LEU A 173 7.91 0.49 16.18
CA LEU A 173 7.76 1.54 15.16
C LEU A 173 8.42 2.87 15.52
N PRO A 174 8.33 3.40 16.76
CA PRO A 174 9.02 4.64 17.12
C PRO A 174 10.54 4.63 16.88
N GLU A 175 11.18 3.46 16.78
CA GLU A 175 12.63 3.36 16.54
C GLU A 175 13.00 3.45 15.05
N LEU A 176 12.03 3.45 14.12
CA LEU A 176 12.27 3.44 12.67
C LEU A 176 12.21 4.87 12.10
N GLN A 177 13.18 5.70 12.48
CA GLN A 177 13.16 7.15 12.22
C GLN A 177 13.32 7.54 10.74
N GLU A 178 13.87 6.66 9.90
CA GLU A 178 14.00 6.87 8.45
C GLU A 178 12.76 6.43 7.65
N LEU A 179 11.69 5.99 8.32
CA LEU A 179 10.52 5.46 7.62
C LEU A 179 9.79 6.53 6.81
N GLU A 180 9.71 6.31 5.50
CA GLU A 180 9.04 7.17 4.52
C GLU A 180 7.63 6.64 4.17
N ALA A 181 7.43 5.33 4.21
CA ALA A 181 6.16 4.67 3.88
C ALA A 181 5.79 3.55 4.87
N LEU A 182 4.55 3.62 5.39
CA LEU A 182 4.00 2.65 6.33
C LEU A 182 2.65 2.13 5.87
N VAL A 183 2.53 0.80 5.80
CA VAL A 183 1.27 0.11 5.56
C VAL A 183 0.99 -0.86 6.71
N LEU A 184 -0.14 -0.64 7.38
CA LEU A 184 -0.64 -1.51 8.43
C LEU A 184 -1.96 -2.15 7.99
N ARG A 185 -2.01 -3.49 7.94
CA ARG A 185 -3.19 -4.25 7.56
C ARG A 185 -3.63 -5.21 8.66
N SER A 186 -4.92 -5.23 8.98
CA SER A 186 -5.53 -6.15 9.96
C SER A 186 -4.96 -6.05 11.39
N ILE A 187 -4.54 -4.86 11.80
CA ILE A 187 -4.04 -4.59 13.15
C ILE A 187 -5.23 -4.31 14.08
N SER A 188 -5.38 -5.10 15.14
CA SER A 188 -6.47 -4.96 16.11
C SER A 188 -6.05 -4.29 17.42
N LYS A 189 -4.75 -4.31 17.72
CA LYS A 189 -4.13 -3.65 18.88
C LYS A 189 -2.79 -3.02 18.47
N PRO A 190 -2.40 -1.90 19.09
CA PRO A 190 -3.17 -1.10 20.04
C PRO A 190 -4.36 -0.39 19.38
N LYS A 191 -5.19 0.28 20.19
CA LYS A 191 -6.38 1.03 19.72
C LYS A 191 -6.05 2.44 19.22
N SER A 192 -4.91 3.00 19.60
CA SER A 192 -4.46 4.32 19.17
C SER A 192 -3.23 4.20 18.28
N LEU A 193 -3.06 5.14 17.34
CA LEU A 193 -1.90 5.24 16.46
C LEU A 193 -0.79 6.15 17.04
N ASP A 194 -0.86 6.56 18.31
CA ASP A 194 0.04 7.57 18.89
C ASP A 194 1.54 7.26 18.76
N PHE A 195 1.91 5.98 18.64
CA PHE A 195 3.29 5.55 18.42
C PHE A 195 3.91 6.02 17.09
N VAL A 196 3.13 6.58 16.15
CA VAL A 196 3.68 7.14 14.90
C VAL A 196 4.08 8.61 15.01
N ALA A 197 3.74 9.32 16.08
CA ALA A 197 3.87 10.78 16.16
C ALA A 197 5.31 11.31 15.93
N GLY A 198 6.33 10.50 16.19
CA GLY A 198 7.75 10.85 15.99
C GLY A 198 8.33 10.49 14.62
N LEU A 199 7.56 9.89 13.71
CA LEU A 199 8.06 9.45 12.39
C LEU A 199 8.13 10.62 11.41
N ASN A 200 9.07 11.53 11.63
CA ASN A 200 9.14 12.82 10.94
C ASN A 200 9.33 12.72 9.42
N ASN A 201 9.86 11.60 8.92
CA ASN A 201 10.08 11.35 7.50
C ASN A 201 8.88 10.68 6.80
N LEU A 202 7.83 10.32 7.55
CA LEU A 202 6.71 9.54 7.00
C LEU A 202 5.90 10.37 6.01
N GLN A 203 5.91 9.96 4.74
CA GLN A 203 5.23 10.60 3.62
C GLN A 203 3.97 9.86 3.19
N TYR A 204 3.93 8.54 3.40
CA TYR A 204 2.83 7.68 2.96
C TYR A 204 2.33 6.80 4.11
N LEU A 205 1.06 6.96 4.48
CA LEU A 205 0.42 6.13 5.50
C LEU A 205 -0.82 5.44 4.94
N THR A 206 -0.86 4.11 5.05
CA THR A 206 -2.01 3.30 4.66
C THR A 206 -2.45 2.40 5.81
N LEU A 207 -3.71 2.55 6.22
CA LEU A 207 -4.33 1.75 7.28
C LEU A 207 -5.50 0.95 6.69
N GLN A 208 -5.45 -0.37 6.78
CA GLN A 208 -6.44 -1.25 6.17
C GLN A 208 -6.95 -2.29 7.17
N LEU A 209 -8.26 -2.39 7.34
CA LEU A 209 -8.87 -3.40 8.21
C LEU A 209 -8.40 -3.31 9.67
N CYS A 210 -7.96 -2.12 10.11
CA CYS A 210 -7.42 -1.92 11.45
C CYS A 210 -8.51 -1.54 12.47
N GLY A 211 -8.30 -1.92 13.73
CA GLY A 211 -9.17 -1.65 14.87
C GLY A 211 -8.85 -0.34 15.60
N PHE A 212 -8.19 0.62 14.95
CA PHE A 212 -7.86 1.92 15.52
C PHE A 212 -9.14 2.73 15.82
N GLU A 213 -9.19 3.28 17.03
CA GLU A 213 -10.23 4.19 17.54
C GLU A 213 -9.77 5.65 17.43
N ASN A 214 -8.48 5.90 17.64
CA ASN A 214 -7.85 7.22 17.51
C ASN A 214 -6.66 7.14 16.53
N ILE A 215 -6.63 8.05 15.56
CA ILE A 215 -5.52 8.20 14.60
C ILE A 215 -5.04 9.65 14.48
N ASP A 216 -5.37 10.51 15.46
CA ASP A 216 -5.09 11.95 15.45
C ASP A 216 -3.59 12.25 15.40
N ALA A 217 -2.75 11.37 15.93
CA ALA A 217 -1.29 11.45 15.82
C ALA A 217 -0.80 11.53 14.36
N ALA A 218 -1.54 10.98 13.39
CA ALA A 218 -1.19 11.11 11.98
C ALA A 218 -1.19 12.58 11.51
N ALA A 219 -1.93 13.46 12.18
CA ALA A 219 -1.95 14.88 11.86
C ALA A 219 -0.72 15.65 12.34
N GLN A 220 0.09 15.05 13.23
CA GLN A 220 1.35 15.62 13.70
C GLN A 220 2.55 15.27 12.80
N LEU A 221 2.34 14.42 11.79
CA LEU A 221 3.39 13.98 10.87
C LEU A 221 3.71 15.11 9.87
N PRO A 222 4.91 15.74 9.96
CA PRO A 222 5.18 16.96 9.22
C PRO A 222 5.32 16.73 7.72
N MET A 223 5.71 15.52 7.29
CA MET A 223 5.95 15.19 5.88
C MET A 223 4.83 14.39 5.22
N LEU A 224 3.71 14.13 5.91
CA LEU A 224 2.69 13.20 5.42
C LEU A 224 1.92 13.78 4.21
N LYS A 225 2.17 13.23 3.01
CA LYS A 225 1.58 13.65 1.74
C LYS A 225 0.40 12.77 1.31
N TYR A 226 0.39 11.50 1.72
CA TYR A 226 -0.66 10.53 1.36
C TYR A 226 -1.24 9.83 2.58
N LEU A 227 -2.56 9.81 2.66
CA LEU A 227 -3.29 9.05 3.68
C LEU A 227 -4.35 8.17 3.03
N GLN A 228 -4.24 6.86 3.22
CA GLN A 228 -5.27 5.90 2.87
C GLN A 228 -5.87 5.22 4.09
N LEU A 229 -7.19 5.25 4.20
CA LEU A 229 -7.95 4.63 5.29
C LEU A 229 -9.00 3.68 4.70
N TRP A 230 -8.82 2.39 4.90
CA TRP A 230 -9.76 1.38 4.43
C TRP A 230 -10.33 0.57 5.58
N ARG A 231 -11.67 0.61 5.72
CA ARG A 231 -12.45 -0.19 6.67
C ARG A 231 -11.84 -0.14 8.08
N LEU A 232 -11.93 1.04 8.69
CA LEU A 232 -11.62 1.26 10.11
C LEU A 232 -12.95 1.31 10.90
N PRO A 233 -13.50 0.17 11.34
CA PRO A 233 -14.88 0.09 11.85
C PRO A 233 -15.13 0.91 13.12
N LYS A 234 -14.06 1.27 13.83
CA LYS A 234 -14.15 2.01 15.09
C LYS A 234 -13.88 3.51 14.94
N LEU A 235 -13.33 3.95 13.81
CA LEU A 235 -13.10 5.36 13.53
C LEU A 235 -14.45 6.08 13.34
N LYS A 236 -14.65 7.21 14.05
CA LYS A 236 -15.95 7.92 14.12
C LYS A 236 -16.00 9.23 13.35
N ASN A 237 -14.86 9.84 13.08
CA ASN A 237 -14.77 11.10 12.33
C ASN A 237 -13.41 11.17 11.60
N LEU A 238 -13.23 12.22 10.81
CA LEU A 238 -11.99 12.53 10.10
C LEU A 238 -11.43 13.90 10.53
N ASP A 239 -11.82 14.44 11.68
CA ASP A 239 -11.57 15.84 12.05
C ASP A 239 -10.07 16.19 12.13
N PHE A 240 -9.23 15.20 12.47
CA PHE A 240 -7.77 15.33 12.46
C PHE A 240 -7.20 15.76 11.09
N VAL A 241 -7.88 15.44 9.98
CA VAL A 241 -7.47 15.85 8.63
C VAL A 241 -7.36 17.37 8.50
N SER A 242 -8.16 18.13 9.25
CA SER A 242 -8.13 19.61 9.25
C SER A 242 -6.77 20.21 9.61
N GLN A 243 -5.90 19.45 10.28
CA GLN A 243 -4.57 19.89 10.71
C GLN A 243 -3.44 19.43 9.76
N MET A 244 -3.73 18.61 8.75
CA MET A 244 -2.72 17.97 7.90
C MET A 244 -2.24 18.88 6.75
N GLN A 245 -1.46 19.91 7.07
CA GLN A 245 -1.08 20.97 6.11
C GLN A 245 -0.28 20.47 4.89
N ASN A 246 0.40 19.34 4.99
CA ASN A 246 1.17 18.73 3.89
C ASN A 246 0.44 17.62 3.14
N LEU A 247 -0.78 17.26 3.55
CA LEU A 247 -1.55 16.22 2.90
C LEU A 247 -1.94 16.66 1.48
N GLN A 248 -1.64 15.82 0.50
CA GLN A 248 -1.91 16.06 -0.91
C GLN A 248 -3.00 15.15 -1.46
N PHE A 249 -3.07 13.93 -0.95
CA PHE A 249 -4.05 12.95 -1.38
C PHE A 249 -4.63 12.18 -0.19
N LEU A 250 -5.94 12.36 0.01
CA LEU A 250 -6.77 11.58 0.93
C LEU A 250 -7.55 10.50 0.17
N PHE A 251 -7.39 9.24 0.55
CA PHE A 251 -8.20 8.14 0.07
C PHE A 251 -8.92 7.44 1.24
N VAL A 252 -10.25 7.49 1.26
CA VAL A 252 -11.06 6.79 2.26
C VAL A 252 -11.95 5.74 1.60
N GLU A 253 -12.00 4.56 2.19
CA GLU A 253 -12.78 3.44 1.66
C GLU A 253 -13.53 2.70 2.77
N THR A 254 -14.83 2.49 2.57
CA THR A 254 -15.70 1.71 3.48
C THR A 254 -15.59 2.19 4.95
N LEU A 255 -15.47 3.49 5.15
CA LEU A 255 -15.52 4.10 6.48
C LEU A 255 -16.97 4.32 6.87
N ASN A 256 -17.62 3.28 7.40
CA ASN A 256 -19.04 3.34 7.73
C ASN A 256 -19.33 4.04 9.07
N GLY A 257 -18.29 4.39 9.84
CA GLY A 257 -18.44 5.11 11.11
C GLY A 257 -18.51 6.63 10.96
N ILE A 258 -18.23 7.17 9.77
CA ILE A 258 -18.18 8.61 9.51
C ILE A 258 -19.45 9.09 8.81
N THR A 259 -19.89 10.30 9.14
CA THR A 259 -21.11 10.90 8.57
C THR A 259 -20.89 12.23 7.87
N ARG A 260 -19.80 12.93 8.21
CA ARG A 260 -19.40 14.21 7.64
C ARG A 260 -17.96 14.18 7.15
N PHE A 261 -17.71 14.89 6.06
CA PHE A 261 -16.38 15.16 5.55
C PHE A 261 -15.69 16.22 6.44
N PRO A 262 -14.37 16.15 6.67
CA PRO A 262 -13.71 17.06 7.60
C PRO A 262 -13.58 18.48 7.05
N GLN A 263 -13.31 19.43 7.94
CA GLN A 263 -12.99 20.81 7.56
C GLN A 263 -11.68 20.85 6.78
N VAL A 264 -11.76 21.23 5.50
CA VAL A 264 -10.60 21.21 4.57
C VAL A 264 -10.29 22.57 3.94
N ALA A 265 -11.07 23.62 4.25
CA ALA A 265 -10.87 24.97 3.69
C ALA A 265 -9.49 25.57 4.02
N GLY A 266 -8.91 25.19 5.16
CA GLY A 266 -7.58 25.64 5.59
C GLY A 266 -6.41 24.90 4.93
N LEU A 267 -6.63 23.74 4.31
CA LEU A 267 -5.56 22.91 3.75
C LEU A 267 -5.11 23.48 2.41
N GLN A 268 -3.82 23.79 2.28
CA GLN A 268 -3.29 24.40 1.05
C GLN A 268 -2.80 23.38 0.01
N LYS A 269 -2.43 22.16 0.46
CA LYS A 269 -1.81 21.14 -0.40
C LYS A 269 -2.74 19.99 -0.80
N LEU A 270 -3.94 19.86 -0.21
CA LEU A 270 -4.85 18.74 -0.50
C LEU A 270 -5.46 18.89 -1.90
N ARG A 271 -4.86 18.22 -2.90
CA ARG A 271 -5.27 18.31 -4.31
C ARG A 271 -6.24 17.22 -4.72
N ARG A 272 -6.12 16.00 -4.18
CA ARG A 272 -6.97 14.86 -4.54
C ARG A 272 -7.71 14.28 -3.33
N VAL A 273 -8.99 14.04 -3.51
CA VAL A 273 -9.82 13.26 -2.59
C VAL A 273 -10.45 12.09 -3.36
N LYS A 274 -10.29 10.87 -2.84
CA LYS A 274 -10.99 9.68 -3.32
C LYS A 274 -11.80 9.07 -2.17
N ILE A 275 -13.06 8.77 -2.44
CA ILE A 275 -13.99 8.15 -1.50
C ILE A 275 -14.58 6.93 -2.18
N THR A 276 -14.54 5.77 -1.54
CA THR A 276 -15.14 4.55 -2.09
C THR A 276 -16.05 3.90 -1.05
N SER A 277 -17.31 3.59 -1.42
CA SER A 277 -18.23 2.78 -0.60
C SER A 277 -18.45 3.27 0.85
N CYS A 278 -18.38 4.59 1.09
CA CYS A 278 -18.65 5.18 2.41
C CYS A 278 -20.14 5.49 2.57
N LYS A 279 -20.92 4.46 2.91
CA LYS A 279 -22.41 4.51 2.84
C LYS A 279 -23.10 5.51 3.77
N ASN A 280 -22.43 5.89 4.86
CA ASN A 280 -22.99 6.78 5.89
C ASN A 280 -22.49 8.22 5.77
N LEU A 281 -21.58 8.51 4.84
CA LEU A 281 -21.04 9.86 4.62
C LEU A 281 -22.02 10.67 3.77
N PHE A 282 -22.67 11.68 4.34
CA PHE A 282 -23.70 12.46 3.64
C PHE A 282 -23.54 13.98 3.78
N ASN A 283 -22.56 14.46 4.55
CA ASN A 283 -22.32 15.89 4.69
C ASN A 283 -20.96 16.27 4.07
N PHE A 284 -21.00 17.11 3.03
CA PHE A 284 -19.83 17.65 2.33
C PHE A 284 -19.74 19.19 2.41
N SER A 285 -20.48 19.86 3.31
CA SER A 285 -20.54 21.32 3.40
C SER A 285 -19.16 21.98 3.49
N GLU A 286 -18.24 21.34 4.22
CA GLU A 286 -16.87 21.79 4.42
C GLU A 286 -16.02 21.87 3.15
N VAL A 287 -16.43 21.18 2.07
CA VAL A 287 -15.72 21.20 0.79
C VAL A 287 -16.06 22.45 -0.01
N ALA A 288 -17.21 23.09 0.21
CA ALA A 288 -17.67 24.25 -0.57
C ALA A 288 -16.67 25.42 -0.57
N HIS A 289 -15.84 25.51 0.47
CA HIS A 289 -14.86 26.59 0.66
C HIS A 289 -13.41 26.16 0.42
N SER A 290 -13.17 24.89 0.06
CA SER A 290 -11.81 24.43 -0.27
C SER A 290 -11.33 25.04 -1.58
N ARG A 291 -10.10 25.56 -1.57
CA ARG A 291 -9.44 26.15 -2.75
C ARG A 291 -8.33 25.26 -3.33
N SER A 292 -7.91 24.24 -2.59
CA SER A 292 -6.79 23.36 -2.94
C SER A 292 -7.22 22.11 -3.68
N ILE A 293 -8.42 21.57 -3.38
CA ILE A 293 -8.90 20.33 -4.00
C ILE A 293 -9.20 20.59 -5.48
N ARG A 294 -8.48 19.86 -6.35
CA ARG A 294 -8.64 19.90 -7.82
C ARG A 294 -9.37 18.67 -8.33
N GLU A 295 -9.26 17.56 -7.63
CA GLU A 295 -9.82 16.28 -8.06
C GLU A 295 -10.58 15.63 -6.92
N PHE A 296 -11.86 15.34 -7.15
CA PHE A 296 -12.73 14.73 -6.16
C PHE A 296 -13.49 13.57 -6.79
N ALA A 297 -13.23 12.35 -6.35
CA ALA A 297 -13.93 11.15 -6.80
C ALA A 297 -14.70 10.50 -5.65
N ILE A 298 -15.98 10.21 -5.88
CA ILE A 298 -16.78 9.31 -5.07
C ILE A 298 -17.14 8.11 -5.94
N GLN A 299 -16.67 6.93 -5.56
CA GLN A 299 -16.96 5.66 -6.21
C GLN A 299 -17.96 4.86 -5.38
N ASN A 300 -18.87 4.16 -6.07
CA ASN A 300 -19.90 3.35 -5.42
C ASN A 300 -20.67 4.12 -4.32
N ALA A 301 -21.16 5.31 -4.68
CA ALA A 301 -22.04 6.12 -3.85
C ALA A 301 -23.39 5.44 -3.65
N MET A 302 -23.88 5.43 -2.41
CA MET A 302 -25.10 4.72 -2.01
C MET A 302 -26.22 5.66 -1.54
N GLN A 303 -25.94 6.96 -1.44
CA GLN A 303 -26.85 7.98 -0.95
C GLN A 303 -27.92 8.29 -1.98
N LEU A 304 -29.19 8.38 -1.54
CA LEU A 304 -30.34 8.62 -2.42
C LEU A 304 -30.58 10.11 -2.67
N ASP A 305 -30.34 10.95 -1.67
CA ASP A 305 -30.41 12.40 -1.84
C ASP A 305 -29.14 12.89 -2.55
N LEU A 306 -29.31 13.42 -3.76
CA LEU A 306 -28.22 13.92 -4.57
C LEU A 306 -27.80 15.34 -4.17
N ASN A 307 -28.64 16.07 -3.44
CA ASN A 307 -28.34 17.45 -3.02
C ASN A 307 -27.17 17.51 -2.03
N ILE A 308 -26.85 16.39 -1.38
CA ILE A 308 -25.69 16.29 -0.51
C ILE A 308 -24.37 16.61 -1.24
N TYR A 309 -24.34 16.48 -2.57
CA TYR A 309 -23.17 16.74 -3.39
C TYR A 309 -23.10 18.17 -3.93
N LEU A 310 -24.10 19.02 -3.69
CA LEU A 310 -24.07 20.42 -4.10
C LEU A 310 -22.80 21.16 -3.63
N PRO A 311 -22.30 20.97 -2.40
CA PRO A 311 -21.01 21.56 -1.99
C PRO A 311 -19.81 21.17 -2.87
N LEU A 312 -19.86 20.01 -3.52
CA LEU A 312 -18.83 19.56 -4.47
C LEU A 312 -19.07 20.14 -5.85
N ILE A 313 -20.32 20.07 -6.32
CA ILE A 313 -20.75 20.53 -7.65
C ILE A 313 -20.54 22.05 -7.81
N GLU A 314 -20.85 22.81 -6.77
CA GLU A 314 -20.75 24.29 -6.77
C GLU A 314 -19.32 24.78 -6.50
N ASN A 315 -18.40 23.91 -6.07
CA ASN A 315 -17.02 24.29 -5.84
C ASN A 315 -16.25 24.41 -7.17
N ARG A 316 -16.11 25.66 -7.63
CA ARG A 316 -15.41 26.02 -8.88
C ARG A 316 -13.91 25.70 -8.91
N HIS A 317 -13.29 25.31 -7.80
CA HIS A 317 -11.87 24.98 -7.74
C HIS A 317 -11.62 23.50 -8.07
N ILE A 318 -12.65 22.65 -8.01
CA ILE A 318 -12.60 21.24 -8.40
C ILE A 318 -12.65 21.16 -9.93
N ALA A 319 -11.53 20.81 -10.54
CA ALA A 319 -11.39 20.69 -11.99
C ALA A 319 -11.90 19.33 -12.51
N GLN A 320 -11.74 18.27 -11.72
CA GLN A 320 -12.22 16.93 -12.05
C GLN A 320 -13.12 16.42 -10.92
N LEU A 321 -14.42 16.36 -11.20
CA LEU A 321 -15.42 15.82 -10.27
C LEU A 321 -15.97 14.52 -10.82
N GLY A 322 -15.89 13.45 -10.03
CA GLY A 322 -16.46 12.15 -10.33
C GLY A 322 -17.41 11.70 -9.23
N ILE A 323 -18.67 11.41 -9.56
CA ILE A 323 -19.63 10.85 -8.60
C ILE A 323 -20.30 9.63 -9.21
N GLY A 324 -19.91 8.45 -8.73
CA GLY A 324 -20.31 7.17 -9.27
C GLY A 324 -21.41 6.49 -8.49
N HIS A 325 -22.53 6.22 -9.15
CA HIS A 325 -23.63 5.40 -8.62
C HIS A 325 -23.81 4.14 -9.48
N GLU A 326 -24.31 3.06 -8.88
CA GLU A 326 -24.62 1.81 -9.59
C GLU A 326 -25.75 1.99 -10.62
N LYS A 327 -26.84 2.66 -10.23
CA LYS A 327 -28.06 2.78 -11.05
C LYS A 327 -27.93 3.87 -12.12
N VAL A 328 -28.14 3.50 -13.39
CA VAL A 328 -28.12 4.44 -14.53
C VAL A 328 -29.11 5.60 -14.37
N ALA A 329 -30.30 5.35 -13.83
CA ALA A 329 -31.28 6.41 -13.58
C ALA A 329 -30.75 7.47 -12.60
N THR A 330 -30.07 7.05 -11.53
CA THR A 330 -29.41 7.95 -10.57
C THR A 330 -28.24 8.69 -11.21
N GLN A 331 -27.47 8.02 -12.07
CA GLN A 331 -26.41 8.69 -12.84
C GLN A 331 -26.98 9.81 -13.73
N ASN A 332 -28.09 9.57 -14.43
CA ASN A 332 -28.74 10.59 -15.25
C ASN A 332 -29.25 11.77 -14.41
N ALA A 333 -29.88 11.49 -13.27
CA ALA A 333 -30.33 12.53 -12.34
C ALA A 333 -29.16 13.37 -11.79
N MET A 334 -28.02 12.73 -11.49
CA MET A 334 -26.80 13.42 -11.05
C MET A 334 -26.25 14.37 -12.13
N ARG A 335 -26.20 13.91 -13.39
CA ARG A 335 -25.76 14.76 -14.51
C ARG A 335 -26.69 15.97 -14.68
N ALA A 336 -28.00 15.77 -14.59
CA ALA A 336 -28.97 16.86 -14.69
C ALA A 336 -28.81 17.89 -13.55
N LEU A 337 -28.63 17.41 -12.31
CA LEU A 337 -28.36 18.27 -11.16
C LEU A 337 -27.07 19.08 -11.35
N ALA A 338 -25.98 18.43 -11.77
CA ALA A 338 -24.72 19.10 -12.01
C ALA A 338 -24.81 20.16 -13.11
N GLN A 339 -25.52 19.87 -14.21
CA GLN A 339 -25.78 20.83 -15.28
C GLN A 339 -26.56 22.07 -14.80
N GLN A 340 -27.58 21.88 -13.96
CA GLN A 340 -28.35 22.99 -13.38
C GLN A 340 -27.48 23.95 -12.55
N HIS A 341 -26.41 23.43 -11.94
CA HIS A 341 -25.46 24.21 -11.13
C HIS A 341 -24.17 24.58 -11.88
N GLY A 342 -24.11 24.38 -13.21
CA GLY A 342 -22.99 24.81 -14.06
C GLY A 342 -21.75 23.90 -14.03
N CYS A 343 -21.88 22.65 -13.56
CA CYS A 343 -20.82 21.63 -13.57
C CYS A 343 -21.04 20.64 -14.71
N GLU A 344 -20.70 21.03 -15.95
CA GLU A 344 -20.99 20.23 -17.14
C GLU A 344 -20.05 19.04 -17.36
N GLN A 345 -18.79 19.14 -16.90
CA GLN A 345 -17.73 18.14 -17.11
C GLN A 345 -17.71 17.05 -16.04
N ILE A 346 -18.77 16.91 -15.25
CA ILE A 346 -18.84 15.89 -14.20
C ILE A 346 -18.80 14.48 -14.80
N VAL A 347 -17.97 13.64 -14.20
CA VAL A 347 -17.87 12.22 -14.54
C VAL A 347 -18.86 11.42 -13.68
N VAL A 348 -19.79 10.72 -14.32
CA VAL A 348 -20.84 9.96 -13.61
C VAL A 348 -20.93 8.55 -14.17
N TYR A 349 -20.12 7.64 -13.65
CA TYR A 349 -20.20 6.18 -13.85
C TYR A 349 -19.69 5.48 -12.58
N MET A 350 -19.86 4.17 -12.41
CA MET A 350 -19.70 3.52 -11.08
C MET A 350 -18.34 3.76 -10.38
N TYR A 351 -17.24 3.82 -11.15
CA TYR A 351 -15.88 3.93 -10.64
C TYR A 351 -15.10 5.04 -11.35
N PRO A 352 -15.43 6.33 -11.17
CA PRO A 352 -14.65 7.41 -11.76
C PRO A 352 -13.19 7.26 -11.39
N GLU A 353 -12.32 7.15 -12.40
CA GLU A 353 -10.88 7.13 -12.24
C GLU A 353 -10.27 8.37 -12.87
N PHE A 354 -9.21 8.85 -12.25
CA PHE A 354 -8.39 9.95 -12.74
C PHE A 354 -7.00 9.41 -13.05
N GLU A 355 -6.23 10.17 -13.82
CA GLU A 355 -4.83 9.87 -14.09
C GLU A 355 -4.03 9.62 -12.80
N PRO A 356 -2.92 8.87 -12.85
CA PRO A 356 -2.06 8.67 -11.68
C PRO A 356 -1.72 9.98 -10.97
N PHE A 357 -1.90 10.02 -9.65
CA PHE A 357 -1.63 11.23 -8.87
C PHE A 357 -0.13 11.50 -8.84
N VAL A 358 0.28 12.72 -9.18
CA VAL A 358 1.65 13.18 -9.04
C VAL A 358 1.76 13.97 -7.73
N PHE A 359 2.63 13.52 -6.84
CA PHE A 359 2.96 14.24 -5.61
C PHE A 359 3.90 15.41 -5.95
N GLU A 360 3.70 16.52 -5.25
CA GLU A 360 4.56 17.69 -5.31
C GLU A 360 5.41 17.74 -4.03
N ASP A 361 6.48 18.51 -4.02
CA ASP A 361 7.35 18.67 -2.85
C ASP A 361 6.80 19.61 -1.77
#